data_AF-A0A3S1HIR9-F1
#
_entry.id   AF-A0A3S1HIR9-F1
#
_cell.length_a   1.000
_cell.length_b   1.000
_cell.length_c   1.000
_cell.angle_alpha   90.00
_cell.angle_beta   90.00
_cell.angle_gamma   90.00
#
_symmetry.space_group_name_H-M   'P 1'
#
loop_
_entity.id
_entity.type
_entity.pdbx_description
1 polymer ?
#
loop_
_entity_poly.entity_id
_entity_poly.type
_entity_poly.pdbx_seq_one_letter_code
_entity_poly.pdbx_strand_id
1 'polypeptide(L)'
;MIHYVEESEEAEKGQEKTDLMVQKTARSMKITGCTTKVQNRRSGKRFLVDLFVHPRDSCPQGDQPGVVHDGKTCEDIVRLTPWACYDDFYRRKCCISCPGISKEATDCPYGDRESWCQTDKMNYPYDCYLNNATCCQSCAQLRDDTKPGCEYGDHSAECVTDLDLPLGCYWNEELCCSTCAQYKNTSNTECEYGDKSTWCQDQLEVPNGCYLNKDLCCGTCQEYVEQGDSGCPFGDRYPKWCPTVTPYRCYNETVREWCCDSCSKLHNASRDGEDVAYDFRDDDDNERHYVNDDDNDDDDDDDNDDDDDDDDDDDDDD
;
A
#
# COMPACT_ATOMS: atom_id res chain seq x y z
N MET A 1 51.90 28.45 1.00
CA MET A 1 51.67 27.82 -0.32
C MET A 1 50.66 26.72 -0.11
N ILE A 2 49.39 27.07 -0.27
CA ILE A 2 48.26 26.15 -0.17
C ILE A 2 47.67 26.14 -1.57
N HIS A 3 47.74 24.99 -2.24
CA HIS A 3 47.13 24.78 -3.54
C HIS A 3 45.65 24.47 -3.31
N TYR A 4 44.79 25.36 -3.79
CA TYR A 4 43.39 25.05 -4.03
C TYR A 4 43.31 24.33 -5.37
N VAL A 5 42.65 23.17 -5.38
CA VAL A 5 42.24 22.46 -6.59
C VAL A 5 40.77 22.80 -6.77
N GLU A 6 40.47 23.54 -7.83
CA GLU A 6 39.11 23.74 -8.34
C GLU A 6 38.74 22.49 -9.14
N GLU A 7 37.72 21.75 -8.67
CA GLU A 7 37.06 20.72 -9.48
C GLU A 7 35.82 21.34 -10.10
N SER A 8 35.78 21.30 -11.43
CA SER A 8 34.72 21.79 -12.30
C SER A 8 33.57 20.79 -12.38
N GLU A 9 32.37 21.24 -12.03
CA GLU A 9 31.11 20.56 -12.31
C GLU A 9 30.77 20.72 -13.81
N GLU A 10 30.80 19.62 -14.57
CA GLU A 10 30.19 19.57 -15.90
C GLU A 10 28.79 18.97 -15.80
N ALA A 11 27.83 19.76 -16.29
CA ALA A 11 26.43 19.46 -16.38
C ALA A 11 26.12 18.47 -17.52
N GLU A 12 25.46 17.35 -17.21
CA GLU A 12 24.75 16.55 -18.21
C GLU A 12 23.25 16.87 -18.16
N LYS A 13 22.81 17.69 -19.13
CA LYS A 13 21.42 17.80 -19.56
C LYS A 13 21.13 16.67 -20.55
N GLY A 14 20.03 15.92 -20.33
CA GLY A 14 19.19 15.42 -21.44
C GLY A 14 18.78 13.95 -21.42
N GLN A 15 17.47 13.75 -21.65
CA GLN A 15 16.74 12.53 -22.05
C GLN A 15 16.42 11.55 -20.90
N GLU A 16 15.19 11.09 -20.67
CA GLU A 16 14.03 10.95 -21.55
C GLU A 16 12.76 10.79 -20.69
N LYS A 17 11.74 11.63 -20.94
CA LYS A 17 10.35 11.43 -20.49
C LYS A 17 9.71 10.40 -21.43
N THR A 18 9.26 9.25 -20.91
CA THR A 18 8.03 8.54 -21.30
C THR A 18 7.94 7.21 -20.55
N ASP A 19 6.99 7.09 -19.62
CA ASP A 19 5.97 6.01 -19.58
C ASP A 19 5.30 5.92 -18.21
N LEU A 20 4.28 6.75 -18.03
CA LEU A 20 3.30 6.63 -16.96
C LEU A 20 1.89 6.67 -17.56
N MET A 21 1.46 5.58 -18.19
CA MET A 21 0.04 5.28 -18.44
C MET A 21 -0.18 3.79 -18.72
N VAL A 22 -0.35 2.97 -17.68
CA VAL A 22 -1.08 1.69 -17.80
C VAL A 22 -1.95 1.51 -16.54
N GLN A 23 -3.10 2.18 -16.51
CA GLN A 23 -4.23 1.74 -15.70
C GLN A 23 -5.47 1.51 -16.57
N LYS A 24 -6.04 0.32 -16.37
CA LYS A 24 -7.47 -0.01 -16.49
C LYS A 24 -8.10 0.08 -17.89
N THR A 25 -8.03 -1.03 -18.62
CA THR A 25 -9.14 -1.44 -19.49
C THR A 25 -9.26 -2.97 -19.62
N ALA A 26 -9.58 -3.67 -18.52
CA ALA A 26 -10.03 -5.07 -18.61
C ALA A 26 -11.51 -5.11 -19.02
N ARG A 27 -11.79 -4.85 -20.30
CA ARG A 27 -13.10 -5.13 -20.91
C ARG A 27 -13.25 -6.64 -21.07
N SER A 28 -14.32 -7.15 -20.46
CA SER A 28 -14.93 -8.47 -20.64
C SER A 28 -14.85 -8.98 -22.08
N MET A 29 -13.91 -9.89 -22.36
CA MET A 29 -13.95 -10.76 -23.54
C MET A 29 -14.65 -12.06 -23.17
N LYS A 30 -15.90 -12.19 -23.61
CA LYS A 30 -16.63 -13.46 -23.65
C LYS A 30 -15.94 -14.39 -24.64
N ILE A 31 -15.11 -15.30 -24.13
CA ILE A 31 -14.57 -16.41 -24.90
C ILE A 31 -15.74 -17.35 -25.22
N THR A 32 -16.13 -17.35 -26.49
CA THR A 32 -17.13 -18.28 -27.03
C THR A 32 -16.50 -19.67 -27.06
N GLY A 33 -17.12 -20.60 -26.34
CA GLY A 33 -16.63 -21.95 -26.14
C GLY A 33 -16.51 -22.75 -27.43
N CYS A 34 -15.27 -23.16 -27.74
CA CYS A 34 -15.03 -24.31 -28.60
C CYS A 34 -15.27 -25.58 -27.77
N THR A 35 -16.49 -26.13 -27.88
CA THR A 35 -16.85 -27.42 -27.29
C THR A 35 -16.31 -28.55 -28.17
N THR A 36 -15.12 -29.05 -27.86
CA THR A 36 -14.64 -30.32 -28.41
C THR A 36 -15.40 -31.46 -27.74
N LYS A 37 -16.34 -32.05 -28.48
CA LYS A 37 -16.99 -33.32 -28.13
C LYS A 37 -15.94 -34.42 -28.02
N VAL A 38 -15.61 -34.82 -26.80
CA VAL A 38 -14.87 -36.05 -26.52
C VAL A 38 -15.84 -37.23 -26.66
N GLN A 39 -15.87 -37.85 -27.84
CA GLN A 39 -16.46 -39.17 -28.00
C GLN A 39 -15.51 -40.22 -27.42
N ASN A 40 -15.92 -40.77 -26.29
CA ASN A 40 -15.36 -41.96 -25.68
C ASN A 40 -15.64 -43.17 -26.59
N ARG A 41 -14.61 -43.66 -27.29
CA ARG A 41 -14.61 -45.02 -27.85
C ARG A 41 -13.31 -45.73 -27.48
N ARG A 42 -13.54 -46.84 -26.79
CA ARG A 42 -12.66 -47.96 -26.46
C ARG A 42 -11.58 -48.26 -27.51
N SER A 43 -10.49 -48.81 -26.99
CA SER A 43 -9.47 -49.65 -27.65
C SER A 43 -8.19 -48.95 -28.12
N GLY A 44 -7.08 -49.29 -27.46
CA GLY A 44 -5.72 -49.14 -28.00
C GLY A 44 -5.04 -47.79 -27.81
N LYS A 45 -4.85 -47.32 -26.56
CA LYS A 45 -3.96 -46.17 -26.29
C LYS A 45 -2.50 -46.58 -26.53
N ARG A 46 -2.01 -46.35 -27.74
CA ARG A 46 -0.59 -46.14 -28.00
C ARG A 46 -0.16 -44.92 -27.19
N PHE A 47 0.82 -45.08 -26.32
CA PHE A 47 1.58 -43.97 -25.76
C PHE A 47 2.31 -43.28 -26.92
N LEU A 48 1.68 -42.26 -27.52
CA LEU A 48 2.41 -41.22 -28.21
C LEU A 48 3.03 -40.36 -27.10
N VAL A 49 4.18 -40.80 -26.59
CA VAL A 49 5.13 -39.88 -25.99
C VAL A 49 5.53 -38.98 -27.14
N ASP A 50 4.98 -37.77 -27.17
CA ASP A 50 5.48 -36.68 -27.99
C ASP A 50 6.88 -36.33 -27.45
N LEU A 51 7.83 -37.21 -27.75
CA LEU A 51 9.25 -36.93 -27.84
C LEU A 51 9.43 -35.96 -29.01
N PHE A 52 8.94 -34.72 -28.85
CA PHE A 52 9.52 -33.58 -29.54
C PHE A 52 10.90 -33.30 -28.90
N VAL A 53 11.77 -34.32 -28.93
CA VAL A 53 13.21 -34.12 -28.88
C VAL A 53 13.48 -33.18 -30.03
N HIS A 54 13.73 -31.92 -29.71
CA HIS A 54 14.06 -30.95 -30.73
C HIS A 54 15.25 -31.53 -31.51
N PRO A 55 15.20 -31.60 -32.85
CA PRO A 55 16.31 -32.08 -33.67
C PRO A 55 17.62 -31.28 -33.52
N ARG A 56 17.67 -30.31 -32.60
CA ARG A 56 18.84 -29.52 -32.21
C ARG A 56 19.76 -30.24 -31.21
N ASP A 57 19.35 -31.38 -30.66
CA ASP A 57 20.15 -32.15 -29.70
C ASP A 57 20.82 -33.39 -30.32
N SER A 58 20.70 -33.57 -31.64
CA SER A 58 21.53 -34.59 -32.30
C SER A 58 22.97 -34.11 -32.28
N CYS A 59 23.75 -34.68 -31.35
CA CYS A 59 25.17 -34.43 -31.17
C CYS A 59 26.00 -35.56 -31.81
N PRO A 60 26.00 -35.74 -33.14
CA PRO A 60 26.55 -36.95 -33.76
C PRO A 60 28.05 -37.13 -33.50
N GLN A 61 28.76 -36.03 -33.23
CA GLN A 61 30.20 -36.00 -32.99
C GLN A 61 30.56 -35.81 -31.51
N GLY A 62 29.57 -35.63 -30.63
CA GLY A 62 29.78 -35.28 -29.23
C GLY A 62 30.35 -33.88 -29.01
N ASP A 63 31.03 -33.69 -27.89
CA ASP A 63 31.75 -32.44 -27.57
C ASP A 63 32.94 -32.22 -28.52
N GLN A 64 33.24 -30.96 -28.84
CA GLN A 64 34.43 -30.61 -29.62
C GLN A 64 35.69 -31.03 -28.84
N PRO A 65 36.59 -31.85 -29.42
CA PRO A 65 37.81 -32.24 -28.74
C PRO A 65 38.78 -31.05 -28.59
N GLY A 66 39.53 -31.03 -27.50
CA GLY A 66 40.57 -30.03 -27.23
C GLY A 66 40.03 -28.72 -26.66
N VAL A 67 40.71 -27.62 -27.01
CA VAL A 67 40.35 -26.27 -26.54
C VAL A 67 39.18 -25.73 -27.36
N VAL A 68 38.17 -25.22 -26.67
CA VAL A 68 36.98 -24.61 -27.29
C VAL A 68 37.10 -23.09 -27.32
N HIS A 69 37.42 -22.47 -26.19
CA HIS A 69 37.54 -21.02 -26.04
C HIS A 69 38.46 -20.68 -24.86
N ASP A 70 39.27 -19.62 -24.98
CA ASP A 70 40.16 -19.12 -23.91
C ASP A 70 41.01 -20.18 -23.21
N GLY A 71 41.51 -21.16 -23.97
CA GLY A 71 42.32 -22.25 -23.40
C GLY A 71 41.52 -23.29 -22.60
N LYS A 72 40.18 -23.20 -22.56
CA LYS A 72 39.30 -24.11 -21.80
C LYS A 72 38.74 -25.22 -22.68
N THR A 73 38.62 -26.41 -22.09
CA THR A 73 37.89 -27.54 -22.66
C THR A 73 36.38 -27.44 -22.34
N CYS A 74 35.56 -28.30 -22.93
CA CYS A 74 34.13 -28.35 -22.56
C CYS A 74 33.92 -28.71 -21.08
N GLU A 75 34.75 -29.59 -20.52
CA GLU A 75 34.72 -29.94 -19.10
C GLU A 75 35.01 -28.72 -18.21
N ASP A 76 36.00 -27.89 -18.60
CA ASP A 76 36.31 -26.66 -17.88
C ASP A 76 35.17 -25.63 -17.98
N ILE A 77 34.55 -25.51 -19.15
CA ILE A 77 33.43 -24.57 -19.37
C ILE A 77 32.26 -24.92 -18.44
N VAL A 78 31.81 -26.18 -18.42
CA VAL A 78 30.66 -26.58 -17.58
C VAL A 78 30.98 -26.51 -16.09
N ARG A 79 32.24 -26.70 -15.70
CA ARG A 79 32.67 -26.67 -14.30
C ARG A 79 32.89 -25.27 -13.75
N LEU A 80 33.50 -24.39 -14.54
CA LEU A 80 33.94 -23.06 -14.09
C LEU A 80 32.99 -21.95 -14.51
N THR A 81 32.30 -22.12 -15.64
CA THR A 81 31.44 -21.10 -16.25
C THR A 81 30.15 -21.73 -16.78
N PRO A 82 29.33 -22.38 -15.92
CA PRO A 82 28.15 -23.11 -16.36
C PRO A 82 27.14 -22.23 -17.12
N TRP A 83 27.08 -20.93 -16.82
CA TRP A 83 26.24 -19.97 -17.53
C TRP A 83 26.58 -19.84 -19.02
N ALA A 84 27.81 -20.17 -19.44
CA ALA A 84 28.21 -20.19 -20.84
C ALA A 84 27.34 -21.15 -21.67
N CYS A 85 26.75 -22.18 -21.07
CA CYS A 85 25.84 -23.11 -21.76
C CYS A 85 24.52 -22.46 -22.24
N TYR A 86 24.17 -21.25 -21.75
CA TYR A 86 23.05 -20.49 -22.31
C TYR A 86 23.37 -19.91 -23.70
N ASP A 87 24.64 -19.66 -24.01
CA ASP A 87 25.07 -19.14 -25.30
C ASP A 87 25.15 -20.27 -26.35
N ASP A 88 24.61 -19.98 -27.54
CA ASP A 88 24.50 -20.90 -28.67
C ASP A 88 25.85 -21.45 -29.15
N PHE A 89 26.93 -20.65 -29.07
CA PHE A 89 28.27 -21.06 -29.45
C PHE A 89 28.76 -22.19 -28.56
N TYR A 90 28.75 -22.00 -27.24
CA TYR A 90 29.21 -23.02 -26.31
C TYR A 90 28.29 -24.23 -26.29
N ARG A 91 26.97 -24.04 -26.34
CA ARG A 91 26.02 -25.16 -26.36
C ARG A 91 26.23 -26.08 -27.56
N ARG A 92 26.59 -25.54 -28.73
CA ARG A 92 26.90 -26.37 -29.93
C ARG A 92 28.26 -27.04 -29.85
N LYS A 93 29.25 -26.41 -29.21
CA LYS A 93 30.61 -26.93 -29.06
C LYS A 93 30.72 -27.97 -27.94
N CYS A 94 29.93 -27.80 -26.87
CA CYS A 94 29.89 -28.61 -25.67
C CYS A 94 28.53 -29.29 -25.52
N CYS A 95 28.15 -29.96 -26.60
CA CYS A 95 26.81 -30.44 -26.86
C CYS A 95 26.45 -31.73 -26.10
N ILE A 96 27.42 -32.48 -25.55
CA ILE A 96 27.19 -33.51 -24.52
C ILE A 96 27.35 -32.92 -23.12
N SER A 97 28.41 -32.12 -22.89
CA SER A 97 28.74 -31.59 -21.57
C SER A 97 27.65 -30.68 -21.00
N CYS A 98 27.13 -29.73 -21.78
CA CYS A 98 26.11 -28.78 -21.30
C CYS A 98 24.80 -29.48 -20.88
N PRO A 99 24.18 -30.36 -21.70
CA PRO A 99 23.05 -31.16 -21.24
C PRO A 99 23.36 -32.01 -19.99
N GLY A 100 24.60 -32.46 -19.82
CA GLY A 100 25.03 -33.25 -18.67
C GLY A 100 24.97 -32.52 -17.32
N ILE A 101 25.01 -31.19 -17.31
CA ILE A 101 24.83 -30.37 -16.10
C ILE A 101 23.43 -29.75 -15.98
N SER A 102 22.56 -30.01 -16.98
CA SER A 102 21.21 -29.46 -17.01
C SER A 102 20.34 -30.05 -15.91
N LYS A 103 19.64 -29.19 -15.16
CA LYS A 103 18.59 -29.57 -14.22
C LYS A 103 17.24 -29.57 -14.95
N GLU A 104 16.57 -30.71 -15.05
CA GLU A 104 15.38 -30.92 -15.93
C GLU A 104 14.10 -30.15 -15.52
N ALA A 105 14.11 -29.34 -14.46
CA ALA A 105 12.88 -28.77 -13.90
C ALA A 105 13.01 -27.33 -13.39
N THR A 106 13.97 -26.57 -13.91
CA THR A 106 14.19 -25.18 -13.48
C THR A 106 14.17 -24.24 -14.68
N ASP A 107 13.69 -23.00 -14.48
CA ASP A 107 13.83 -21.89 -15.45
C ASP A 107 15.29 -21.59 -15.81
N CYS A 108 16.19 -22.20 -15.04
CA CYS A 108 17.61 -22.14 -15.16
C CYS A 108 18.26 -23.52 -15.14
N PRO A 109 18.27 -24.21 -16.29
CA PRO A 109 18.82 -25.55 -16.42
C PRO A 109 20.30 -25.62 -16.03
N TYR A 110 21.07 -24.57 -16.29
CA TYR A 110 22.51 -24.53 -16.02
C TYR A 110 22.87 -23.69 -14.78
N GLY A 111 21.87 -23.35 -13.95
CA GLY A 111 22.02 -22.36 -12.86
C GLY A 111 21.89 -20.93 -13.37
N ASP A 112 22.45 -19.96 -12.64
CA ASP A 112 22.39 -18.55 -13.00
C ASP A 112 22.95 -18.28 -14.41
N ARG A 113 22.39 -17.29 -15.10
CA ARG A 113 22.73 -16.92 -16.48
C ARG A 113 23.93 -15.99 -16.57
N GLU A 114 24.34 -15.39 -15.46
CA GLU A 114 25.45 -14.46 -15.40
C GLU A 114 26.34 -14.74 -14.18
N SER A 115 27.64 -14.49 -14.33
CA SER A 115 28.61 -14.76 -13.25
C SER A 115 28.45 -13.84 -12.05
N TRP A 116 27.92 -12.63 -12.25
CA TRP A 116 27.77 -11.65 -11.18
C TRP A 116 26.65 -12.04 -10.19
N CYS A 117 25.77 -12.98 -10.54
CA CYS A 117 24.75 -13.53 -9.65
C CYS A 117 25.32 -14.26 -8.41
N GLN A 118 26.61 -14.61 -8.44
CA GLN A 118 27.33 -15.26 -7.33
C GLN A 118 28.25 -14.29 -6.58
N THR A 119 28.27 -13.02 -6.97
CA THR A 119 29.08 -12.00 -6.29
C THR A 119 28.28 -11.34 -5.17
N ASP A 120 29.00 -10.63 -4.30
CA ASP A 120 28.42 -9.76 -3.26
C ASP A 120 27.45 -8.69 -3.82
N LYS A 121 27.34 -8.55 -5.15
CA LYS A 121 26.36 -7.65 -5.78
C LYS A 121 24.92 -8.14 -5.66
N MET A 122 24.69 -9.42 -5.37
CA MET A 122 23.36 -9.97 -5.02
C MET A 122 23.15 -10.05 -3.50
N ASN A 123 23.85 -9.19 -2.73
CA ASN A 123 23.71 -9.18 -1.27
C ASN A 123 22.33 -8.73 -0.80
N TYR A 124 21.57 -8.05 -1.66
CA TYR A 124 20.28 -7.53 -1.28
C TYR A 124 19.15 -8.35 -1.91
N PRO A 125 18.21 -8.86 -1.09
CA PRO A 125 17.11 -9.65 -1.61
C PRO A 125 16.24 -8.93 -2.66
N TYR A 126 16.12 -7.60 -2.60
CA TYR A 126 15.33 -6.83 -3.56
C TYR A 126 15.87 -6.91 -5.00
N ASP A 127 17.16 -7.18 -5.20
CA ASP A 127 17.75 -7.32 -6.55
C ASP A 127 17.11 -8.47 -7.34
N CYS A 128 16.52 -9.44 -6.64
CA CYS A 128 15.78 -10.54 -7.25
C CYS A 128 14.50 -10.11 -7.96
N TYR A 129 13.85 -9.01 -7.56
CA TYR A 129 12.66 -8.54 -8.28
C TYR A 129 12.99 -8.08 -9.71
N LEU A 130 14.18 -7.50 -9.92
CA LEU A 130 14.64 -7.05 -11.23
C LEU A 130 15.39 -8.15 -12.00
N ASN A 131 16.06 -9.06 -11.30
CA ASN A 131 17.03 -9.97 -11.90
C ASN A 131 16.68 -11.46 -11.77
N ASN A 132 15.47 -11.86 -11.36
CA ASN A 132 15.13 -13.28 -11.17
C ASN A 132 15.34 -14.15 -12.42
N ALA A 133 15.17 -13.62 -13.62
CA ALA A 133 15.36 -14.38 -14.86
C ALA A 133 16.85 -14.69 -15.10
N THR A 134 17.73 -13.77 -14.67
CA THR A 134 19.17 -13.84 -14.83
C THR A 134 19.82 -14.60 -13.67
N CYS A 135 19.46 -14.27 -12.44
CA CYS A 135 19.99 -14.83 -11.20
C CYS A 135 19.01 -15.79 -10.52
N CYS A 136 18.24 -16.50 -11.32
CA CYS A 136 17.25 -17.50 -10.96
C CYS A 136 17.67 -18.55 -9.92
N GLN A 137 18.89 -19.10 -9.97
CA GLN A 137 19.32 -20.11 -8.99
C GLN A 137 19.65 -19.44 -7.65
N SER A 138 20.28 -18.26 -7.67
CA SER A 138 20.50 -17.46 -6.46
C SER A 138 19.17 -17.00 -5.86
N CYS A 139 18.28 -16.41 -6.66
CA CYS A 139 16.99 -15.92 -6.22
C CYS A 139 16.06 -17.02 -5.73
N ALA A 140 16.08 -18.21 -6.34
CA ALA A 140 15.30 -19.35 -5.84
C ALA A 140 15.65 -19.74 -4.39
N GLN A 141 16.85 -19.42 -3.90
CA GLN A 141 17.25 -19.68 -2.51
C GLN A 141 16.71 -18.64 -1.53
N LEU A 142 16.43 -17.42 -2.01
CA LEU A 142 15.88 -16.32 -1.22
C LEU A 142 14.35 -16.29 -1.24
N ARG A 143 13.75 -17.01 -2.19
CA ARG A 143 12.32 -16.99 -2.45
C ARG A 143 11.52 -17.67 -1.32
N ASP A 144 10.56 -16.94 -0.77
CA ASP A 144 9.55 -17.39 0.19
C ASP A 144 8.17 -17.35 -0.47
N ASP A 145 7.72 -18.50 -0.96
CA ASP A 145 6.40 -18.64 -1.61
C ASP A 145 5.22 -18.43 -0.64
N THR A 146 5.45 -18.31 0.67
CA THR A 146 4.40 -18.03 1.65
C THR A 146 4.00 -16.54 1.70
N LYS A 147 4.79 -15.67 1.06
CA LYS A 147 4.60 -14.21 1.07
C LYS A 147 4.45 -13.67 -0.36
N PRO A 148 3.29 -13.85 -1.01
CA PRO A 148 3.08 -13.37 -2.37
C PRO A 148 3.23 -11.85 -2.46
N GLY A 149 3.98 -11.38 -3.45
CA GLY A 149 4.39 -9.97 -3.63
C GLY A 149 5.59 -9.55 -2.79
N CYS A 150 6.06 -10.40 -1.88
CA CYS A 150 7.17 -10.16 -0.96
C CYS A 150 8.08 -11.38 -0.90
N GLU A 151 8.16 -12.12 -1.99
CA GLU A 151 8.79 -13.44 -2.02
C GLU A 151 10.29 -13.32 -1.75
N TYR A 152 10.89 -12.17 -2.01
CA TYR A 152 12.29 -11.91 -1.67
C TYR A 152 12.44 -10.98 -0.46
N GLY A 153 11.36 -10.64 0.25
CA GLY A 153 11.37 -9.62 1.29
C GLY A 153 11.02 -8.23 0.74
N ASP A 154 11.56 -7.19 1.38
CA ASP A 154 11.33 -5.79 0.96
C ASP A 154 11.91 -5.53 -0.43
N HIS A 155 11.30 -4.60 -1.16
CA HIS A 155 11.67 -4.17 -2.51
C HIS A 155 12.68 -3.01 -2.50
N SER A 156 12.96 -2.42 -1.33
CA SER A 156 13.98 -1.38 -1.15
C SER A 156 14.84 -1.63 0.08
N ALA A 157 16.12 -1.27 0.01
CA ALA A 157 17.00 -1.22 1.17
C ALA A 157 16.62 -0.11 2.17
N GLU A 158 15.99 0.96 1.69
CA GLU A 158 15.63 2.14 2.47
C GLU A 158 14.55 1.86 3.52
N CYS A 159 13.85 0.73 3.40
CA CYS A 159 12.83 0.28 4.34
C CYS A 159 13.34 0.12 5.78
N VAL A 160 14.65 -0.07 5.97
CA VAL A 160 15.27 -0.22 7.30
C VAL A 160 15.94 1.08 7.78
N THR A 161 16.43 1.91 6.87
CA THR A 161 17.29 3.06 7.21
C THR A 161 16.57 4.39 7.24
N ASP A 162 15.66 4.62 6.30
CA ASP A 162 15.13 5.95 6.00
C ASP A 162 13.62 6.06 6.20
N LEU A 163 12.94 4.91 6.37
CA LEU A 163 11.51 4.89 6.62
C LEU A 163 11.21 5.25 8.08
N ASP A 164 10.42 6.31 8.29
CA ASP A 164 9.90 6.69 9.61
C ASP A 164 8.87 5.66 10.11
N LEU A 165 9.34 4.54 10.65
CA LEU A 165 8.49 3.45 11.14
C LEU A 165 7.79 3.83 12.46
N PRO A 166 6.52 3.41 12.66
CA PRO A 166 5.69 2.62 11.74
C PRO A 166 4.93 3.46 10.70
N LEU A 167 4.96 4.79 10.82
CA LEU A 167 4.19 5.74 10.01
C LEU A 167 4.43 5.60 8.50
N GLY A 168 5.69 5.43 8.08
CA GLY A 168 6.07 5.32 6.68
C GLY A 168 5.42 4.13 5.95
N CYS A 169 4.93 3.13 6.67
CA CYS A 169 4.24 1.98 6.10
C CYS A 169 2.91 2.33 5.44
N TYR A 170 2.24 3.41 5.81
CA TYR A 170 1.00 3.83 5.16
C TYR A 170 1.18 4.19 3.68
N TRP A 171 2.38 4.61 3.28
CA TRP A 171 2.68 4.99 1.88
C TRP A 171 3.60 4.01 1.17
N ASN A 172 4.32 3.17 1.93
CA ASN A 172 5.36 2.29 1.41
C ASN A 172 5.10 0.81 1.71
N GLU A 173 3.85 0.40 2.02
CA GLU A 173 3.56 -1.01 2.35
C GLU A 173 4.01 -1.97 1.25
N GLU A 174 3.79 -1.65 -0.04
CA GLU A 174 4.22 -2.51 -1.14
C GLU A 174 5.75 -2.59 -1.24
N LEU A 175 6.44 -1.45 -1.10
CA LEU A 175 7.89 -1.37 -1.20
C LEU A 175 8.58 -2.03 0.01
N CYS A 176 7.99 -1.90 1.18
CA CYS A 176 8.57 -2.31 2.47
C CYS A 176 7.74 -3.41 3.13
N CYS A 177 7.22 -4.33 2.32
CA CYS A 177 6.18 -5.23 2.76
C CYS A 177 6.59 -6.24 3.85
N SER A 178 7.84 -6.71 3.86
CA SER A 178 8.35 -7.58 4.93
C SER A 178 8.63 -6.80 6.21
N THR A 179 9.07 -5.54 6.12
CA THR A 179 9.26 -4.67 7.28
C THR A 179 7.91 -4.23 7.85
N CYS A 180 7.02 -3.71 7.02
CA CYS A 180 5.70 -3.24 7.42
C CYS A 180 4.81 -4.36 7.97
N ALA A 181 4.91 -5.59 7.45
CA ALA A 181 4.20 -6.74 8.02
C ALA A 181 4.49 -6.97 9.52
N GLN A 182 5.65 -6.54 10.04
CA GLN A 182 6.00 -6.67 11.46
C GLN A 182 5.25 -5.67 12.35
N TYR A 183 4.87 -4.53 11.79
CA TYR A 183 4.15 -3.47 12.50
C TYR A 183 2.63 -3.53 12.27
N LYS A 184 2.18 -4.35 11.31
CA LYS A 184 0.78 -4.42 10.90
C LYS A 184 -0.11 -5.05 11.98
N ASN A 185 -0.98 -4.25 12.58
CA ASN A 185 -2.07 -4.67 13.46
C ASN A 185 -3.34 -4.94 12.65
N THR A 186 -3.56 -6.20 12.30
CA THR A 186 -4.77 -6.64 11.56
C THR A 186 -6.07 -6.50 12.35
N SER A 187 -6.03 -6.25 13.66
CA SER A 187 -7.23 -6.01 14.46
C SER A 187 -7.72 -4.55 14.39
N ASN A 188 -6.90 -3.63 13.88
CA ASN A 188 -7.27 -2.23 13.72
C ASN A 188 -7.10 -1.81 12.25
N THR A 189 -8.11 -2.06 11.43
CA THR A 189 -8.09 -1.80 9.98
C THR A 189 -8.01 -0.32 9.60
N GLU A 190 -8.37 0.60 10.51
CA GLU A 190 -8.26 2.05 10.25
C GLU A 190 -6.87 2.59 10.65
N CYS A 191 -6.18 1.87 11.54
CA CYS A 191 -4.86 2.20 12.10
C CYS A 191 -3.92 1.00 12.07
N GLU A 192 -3.78 0.36 10.92
CA GLU A 192 -3.02 -0.90 10.84
C GLU A 192 -1.56 -0.73 11.29
N TYR A 193 -1.03 0.49 11.28
CA TYR A 193 0.34 0.79 11.74
C TYR A 193 0.38 1.76 12.93
N GLY A 194 -0.76 2.00 13.60
CA GLY A 194 -0.90 3.03 14.63
C GLY A 194 -1.26 4.40 14.05
N ASP A 195 -0.85 5.47 14.72
CA ASP A 195 -1.14 6.84 14.27
C ASP A 195 -0.49 7.17 12.93
N LYS A 196 -1.22 7.88 12.08
CA LYS A 196 -0.77 8.41 10.77
C LYS A 196 -0.08 9.77 10.91
N SER A 197 0.21 10.20 12.14
CA SER A 197 0.98 11.41 12.39
C SER A 197 1.75 11.29 13.70
N THR A 198 2.97 11.83 13.71
CA THR A 198 3.86 11.79 14.88
C THR A 198 3.44 12.75 15.99
N TRP A 199 2.71 13.82 15.67
CA TRP A 199 2.30 14.81 16.67
C TRP A 199 1.14 14.35 17.57
N CYS A 200 0.49 13.24 17.26
CA CYS A 200 -0.69 12.74 17.97
C CYS A 200 -0.44 12.48 19.46
N GLN A 201 0.74 12.03 19.84
CA GLN A 201 1.05 11.73 21.24
C GLN A 201 1.32 12.99 22.08
N ASP A 202 1.88 14.04 21.46
CA ASP A 202 2.39 15.21 22.18
C ASP A 202 1.44 16.41 22.14
N GLN A 203 0.64 16.53 21.07
CA GLN A 203 -0.12 17.77 20.77
C GLN A 203 -1.63 17.55 20.70
N LEU A 204 -2.12 16.31 20.75
CA LEU A 204 -3.55 16.04 20.62
C LEU A 204 -4.30 16.37 21.92
N GLU A 205 -5.15 17.39 21.88
CA GLU A 205 -6.01 17.75 23.00
C GLU A 205 -7.28 16.89 23.04
N VAL A 206 -7.26 15.77 23.76
CA VAL A 206 -8.45 14.92 23.94
C VAL A 206 -9.49 15.62 24.85
N PRO A 207 -10.79 15.55 24.54
CA PRO A 207 -11.41 14.78 23.45
C PRO A 207 -11.63 15.54 22.14
N ASN A 208 -11.57 16.88 22.15
CA ASN A 208 -11.82 17.71 20.98
C ASN A 208 -10.92 17.35 19.78
N GLY A 209 -9.63 17.17 20.03
CA GLY A 209 -8.62 16.81 19.05
C GLY A 209 -8.94 15.51 18.33
N CYS A 210 -9.53 14.53 19.03
CA CYS A 210 -9.93 13.26 18.43
C CYS A 210 -11.11 13.41 17.48
N TYR A 211 -12.10 14.27 17.78
CA TYR A 211 -13.19 14.51 16.83
C TYR A 211 -12.70 15.17 15.53
N LEU A 212 -11.65 15.99 15.59
CA LEU A 212 -11.09 16.70 14.44
C LEU A 212 -10.06 15.86 13.66
N ASN A 213 -9.31 15.01 14.35
CA ASN A 213 -8.13 14.34 13.79
C ASN A 213 -8.18 12.81 13.96
N LYS A 214 -9.37 12.23 14.14
CA LYS A 214 -9.53 10.78 14.37
C LYS A 214 -8.81 9.94 13.31
N ASP A 215 -8.73 10.38 12.05
CA ASP A 215 -8.14 9.59 10.98
C ASP A 215 -6.61 9.60 11.03
N LEU A 216 -6.03 10.70 11.53
CA LEU A 216 -4.59 10.88 11.69
C LEU A 216 -4.10 10.30 13.01
N CYS A 217 -4.84 10.51 14.09
CA CYS A 217 -4.49 10.09 15.45
C CYS A 217 -5.31 8.88 15.89
N CYS A 218 -5.55 7.98 14.95
CA CYS A 218 -6.54 6.94 15.11
C CYS A 218 -6.13 5.88 16.14
N GLY A 219 -4.82 5.63 16.35
CA GLY A 219 -4.30 4.77 17.40
C GLY A 219 -4.42 5.43 18.78
N THR A 220 -3.98 6.68 18.92
CA THR A 220 -4.11 7.44 20.17
C THR A 220 -5.58 7.60 20.55
N CYS A 221 -6.44 8.01 19.61
CA CYS A 221 -7.87 8.19 19.88
C CYS A 221 -8.60 6.91 20.24
N GLN A 222 -8.14 5.75 19.75
CA GLN A 222 -8.73 4.47 20.09
C GLN A 222 -8.66 4.17 21.59
N GLU A 223 -7.60 4.62 22.29
CA GLU A 223 -7.46 4.46 23.74
C GLU A 223 -8.52 5.21 24.55
N TYR A 224 -9.11 6.25 23.93
CA TYR A 224 -10.14 7.10 24.53
C TYR A 224 -11.56 6.75 24.10
N VAL A 225 -11.74 5.70 23.29
CA VAL A 225 -13.08 5.24 22.92
C VAL A 225 -13.75 4.64 24.16
N GLU A 226 -14.65 5.40 24.77
CA GLU A 226 -15.48 4.89 25.85
C GLU A 226 -16.45 3.83 25.30
N GLN A 227 -16.48 2.64 25.92
CA GLN A 227 -17.31 1.50 25.45
C GLN A 227 -18.84 1.72 25.64
N GLY A 228 -19.30 2.95 25.80
CA GLY A 228 -20.59 3.26 26.41
C GLY A 228 -21.63 3.97 25.54
N ASP A 229 -21.26 4.80 24.56
CA ASP A 229 -22.26 5.62 23.87
C ASP A 229 -21.95 5.85 22.38
N SER A 230 -22.82 5.31 21.51
CA SER A 230 -22.67 5.39 20.05
C SER A 230 -22.66 6.82 19.49
N GLY A 231 -23.14 7.79 20.27
CA GLY A 231 -23.15 9.20 19.89
C GLY A 231 -21.90 9.97 20.30
N CYS A 232 -21.10 9.45 21.24
CA CYS A 232 -19.94 10.15 21.76
C CYS A 232 -18.78 9.24 22.14
N PRO A 233 -18.02 8.78 21.14
CA PRO A 233 -16.94 7.84 21.36
C PRO A 233 -15.87 8.39 22.31
N PHE A 234 -15.65 9.72 22.34
CA PHE A 234 -14.60 10.34 23.15
C PHE A 234 -15.15 11.22 24.29
N GLY A 235 -16.47 11.18 24.56
CA GLY A 235 -17.13 12.09 25.50
C GLY A 235 -17.40 13.50 24.93
N ASP A 236 -17.60 14.48 25.81
CA ASP A 236 -17.94 15.87 25.46
C ASP A 236 -16.84 16.58 24.68
N ARG A 237 -17.12 17.11 23.48
CA ARG A 237 -16.15 17.84 22.64
C ARG A 237 -15.53 19.05 23.35
N TYR A 238 -16.32 19.76 24.15
CA TYR A 238 -15.87 20.95 24.89
C TYR A 238 -16.00 20.74 26.40
N PRO A 239 -15.10 19.97 27.04
CA PRO A 239 -15.25 19.55 28.44
C PRO A 239 -15.26 20.72 29.43
N LYS A 240 -14.74 21.90 29.06
CA LYS A 240 -14.79 23.11 29.89
C LYS A 240 -16.14 23.83 29.80
N TRP A 241 -16.82 23.77 28.66
CA TRP A 241 -18.08 24.48 28.42
C TRP A 241 -19.30 23.61 28.72
N CYS A 242 -19.24 22.32 28.40
CA CYS A 242 -20.36 21.39 28.56
C CYS A 242 -20.92 21.26 29.99
N PRO A 243 -20.11 21.34 31.07
CA PRO A 243 -20.65 21.34 32.44
C PRO A 243 -21.52 22.56 32.77
N THR A 244 -21.48 23.63 31.96
CA THR A 244 -22.29 24.84 32.14
C THR A 244 -23.62 24.80 31.36
N VAL A 245 -23.82 23.77 30.55
CA VAL A 245 -25.03 23.58 29.73
C VAL A 245 -26.21 23.21 30.63
N THR A 246 -27.34 23.89 30.44
CA THR A 246 -28.60 23.57 31.14
C THR A 246 -29.39 22.52 30.37
N PRO A 247 -30.29 21.75 31.03
CA PRO A 247 -31.10 20.72 30.36
C PRO A 247 -31.86 21.23 29.12
N TYR A 248 -32.36 22.47 29.16
CA TYR A 248 -33.06 23.06 28.01
C TYR A 248 -32.14 23.24 26.79
N ARG A 249 -30.87 23.57 26.99
CA ARG A 249 -29.91 23.73 25.88
C ARG A 249 -29.60 22.40 25.18
N CYS A 250 -29.76 21.26 25.84
CA CYS A 250 -29.58 19.95 25.24
C CYS A 250 -30.65 19.58 24.19
N TYR A 251 -31.74 20.35 24.07
CA TYR A 251 -32.69 20.21 22.95
C TYR A 251 -32.15 20.78 21.63
N ASN A 252 -31.11 21.62 21.68
CA ASN A 252 -30.43 22.06 20.48
C ASN A 252 -29.48 20.95 19.99
N GLU A 253 -29.61 20.54 18.72
CA GLU A 253 -28.87 19.40 18.18
C GLU A 253 -27.35 19.60 18.21
N THR A 254 -26.87 20.81 17.93
CA THR A 254 -25.43 21.14 17.96
C THR A 254 -24.88 21.06 19.38
N VAL A 255 -25.61 21.61 20.36
CA VAL A 255 -25.21 21.50 21.78
C VAL A 255 -25.21 20.05 22.22
N ARG A 256 -26.20 19.26 21.80
CA ARG A 256 -26.29 17.83 22.10
C ARG A 256 -25.15 17.04 21.46
N GLU A 257 -24.73 17.37 20.25
CA GLU A 257 -23.58 16.73 19.60
C GLU A 257 -22.26 17.08 20.30
N TRP A 258 -22.09 18.35 20.69
CA TRP A 258 -20.86 18.83 21.32
C TRP A 258 -20.74 18.44 22.79
N CYS A 259 -21.86 18.34 23.50
CA CYS A 259 -21.97 18.07 24.93
C CYS A 259 -22.81 16.82 25.20
N CYS A 260 -22.70 15.85 24.33
CA CYS A 260 -23.39 14.57 24.36
C CYS A 260 -23.35 13.83 25.70
N ASP A 261 -22.19 13.70 26.36
CA ASP A 261 -22.06 12.96 27.62
C ASP A 261 -22.73 13.75 28.76
N SER A 262 -22.47 15.07 28.82
CA SER A 262 -23.17 15.97 29.74
C SER A 262 -24.69 15.96 29.52
N CYS A 263 -25.16 16.04 28.27
CA CYS A 263 -26.58 16.05 27.93
C CYS A 263 -27.25 14.70 28.22
N SER A 264 -26.59 13.57 27.92
CA SER A 264 -27.07 12.23 28.28
C SER A 264 -27.25 12.09 29.80
N LYS A 265 -26.30 12.59 30.60
CA LYS A 265 -26.40 12.61 32.07
C LYS A 265 -27.58 13.47 32.56
N LEU A 266 -27.80 14.65 31.98
CA LEU A 266 -28.92 15.53 32.33
C LEU A 266 -30.29 14.92 31.95
N HIS A 267 -30.38 14.24 30.82
CA HIS A 267 -31.60 13.53 30.40
C HIS A 267 -31.92 12.34 31.31
N ASN A 268 -30.92 11.56 31.72
CA ASN A 268 -31.12 10.43 32.63
C ASN A 268 -31.49 10.89 34.04
N ALA A 269 -30.89 11.96 34.54
CA ALA A 269 -31.27 12.55 35.83
C ALA A 269 -32.73 13.00 35.87
N SER A 270 -33.29 13.41 34.72
CA SER A 270 -34.71 13.79 34.61
C SER A 270 -35.66 12.59 34.61
N ARG A 271 -35.18 11.38 34.28
CA ARG A 271 -35.99 10.15 34.29
C ARG A 271 -35.99 9.46 35.64
N ASP A 272 -34.88 9.54 36.37
CA ASP A 272 -34.74 8.96 37.71
C ASP A 272 -35.20 9.90 38.82
N GLY A 273 -35.53 11.15 38.47
CA GLY A 273 -36.28 12.07 39.31
C GLY A 273 -37.70 11.56 39.51
N GLU A 274 -37.83 10.59 40.42
CA GLU A 274 -38.99 10.32 41.27
C GLU A 274 -39.96 11.48 41.24
N ASP A 275 -41.19 11.24 40.74
CA ASP A 275 -42.32 12.16 40.64
C ASP A 275 -42.37 13.14 41.82
N VAL A 276 -41.56 14.20 41.77
CA VAL A 276 -41.82 15.41 42.53
C VAL A 276 -42.89 16.04 41.69
N ALA A 277 -44.12 15.54 41.88
CA ALA A 277 -45.34 16.19 41.46
C ALA A 277 -45.19 17.63 41.94
N TYR A 278 -44.74 18.48 41.01
CA TYR A 278 -44.92 19.91 41.15
C TYR A 278 -46.44 20.03 41.18
N ASP A 279 -46.96 20.11 42.40
CA ASP A 279 -48.32 20.51 42.74
C ASP A 279 -48.49 21.89 42.09
N PHE A 280 -48.78 21.89 40.80
CA PHE A 280 -49.36 23.00 40.06
C PHE A 280 -50.70 23.22 40.73
N ARG A 281 -50.66 23.91 41.88
CA ARG A 281 -51.83 24.56 42.41
C ARG A 281 -52.21 25.57 41.36
N ASP A 282 -53.31 25.23 40.69
CA ASP A 282 -54.20 26.12 39.98
C ASP A 282 -54.52 27.31 40.89
N ASP A 283 -53.62 28.29 40.97
CA ASP A 283 -53.97 29.64 41.37
C ASP A 283 -54.28 30.41 40.08
N ASP A 284 -55.54 30.22 39.67
CA ASP A 284 -56.48 31.24 39.22
C ASP A 284 -55.95 32.50 38.51
N ASP A 285 -56.58 32.76 37.36
CA ASP A 285 -57.03 34.08 36.94
C ASP A 285 -55.98 35.19 36.77
N ASN A 286 -55.30 35.20 35.63
CA ASN A 286 -54.87 36.49 35.06
C ASN A 286 -55.07 36.51 33.54
N GLU A 287 -56.34 36.63 33.18
CA GLU A 287 -56.86 37.13 31.93
C GLU A 287 -56.24 38.53 31.64
N ARG A 288 -55.13 38.58 30.90
CA ARG A 288 -54.66 39.80 30.24
C ARG A 288 -54.43 39.57 28.76
N HIS A 289 -55.53 39.77 28.04
CA HIS A 289 -55.62 40.56 26.83
C HIS A 289 -54.34 41.35 26.48
N TYR A 290 -53.65 40.91 25.43
CA TYR A 290 -52.88 41.79 24.56
C TYR A 290 -53.31 41.48 23.12
N VAL A 291 -54.15 42.38 22.61
CA VAL A 291 -54.37 42.61 21.18
C VAL A 291 -53.30 43.61 20.73
N ASN A 292 -52.85 43.46 19.48
CA ASN A 292 -52.10 44.35 18.59
C ASN A 292 -51.07 43.43 17.88
N ASP A 293 -51.38 42.88 16.70
CA ASP A 293 -51.49 43.60 15.42
C ASP A 293 -50.38 44.65 15.32
N ASP A 294 -49.30 44.33 14.62
CA ASP A 294 -48.66 45.24 13.68
C ASP A 294 -47.65 44.44 12.84
N ASP A 295 -48.04 44.35 11.57
CA ASP A 295 -47.26 44.01 10.40
C ASP A 295 -45.88 44.68 10.43
N ASN A 296 -44.82 43.90 10.18
CA ASN A 296 -43.56 44.42 9.66
C ASN A 296 -43.09 43.44 8.59
N ASP A 297 -43.71 43.60 7.42
CA ASP A 297 -43.04 43.41 6.13
C ASP A 297 -41.91 44.45 6.04
N ASP A 298 -40.68 43.98 5.82
CA ASP A 298 -39.55 44.71 5.21
C ASP A 298 -38.52 43.58 4.97
N ASP A 299 -38.49 42.96 3.78
CA ASP A 299 -37.69 43.40 2.62
C ASP A 299 -36.27 43.79 3.04
N ASP A 300 -35.30 42.92 2.76
CA ASP A 300 -33.98 43.32 2.28
C ASP A 300 -33.29 42.09 1.66
N ASP A 301 -33.43 42.03 0.35
CA ASP A 301 -32.55 41.36 -0.59
C ASP A 301 -31.10 41.85 -0.38
N ASP A 302 -30.15 40.94 -0.18
CA ASP A 302 -28.73 41.21 -0.43
C ASP A 302 -28.14 39.99 -1.16
N ASP A 303 -28.39 39.99 -2.47
CA ASP A 303 -27.58 39.30 -3.47
C ASP A 303 -26.16 39.88 -3.44
N ASN A 304 -25.24 39.25 -2.71
CA ASN A 304 -23.80 39.46 -2.91
C ASN A 304 -23.30 38.46 -3.96
N ASP A 305 -23.58 38.79 -5.22
CA ASP A 305 -22.75 38.44 -6.36
C ASP A 305 -21.50 39.35 -6.33
N ASP A 306 -20.46 38.94 -5.61
CA ASP A 306 -19.12 39.49 -5.80
C ASP A 306 -18.38 38.59 -6.80
N ASP A 307 -18.58 38.95 -8.07
CA ASP A 307 -17.58 38.84 -9.12
C ASP A 307 -16.32 39.59 -8.67
N ASP A 308 -15.25 38.86 -8.36
CA ASP A 308 -13.89 39.38 -8.49
C ASP A 308 -13.14 38.47 -9.47
N ASP A 309 -13.15 38.95 -10.72
CA ASP A 309 -12.07 38.87 -11.68
C ASP A 309 -10.69 39.16 -11.03
N ASP A 310 -9.62 38.82 -11.77
CA ASP A 310 -8.19 39.15 -11.56
C ASP A 310 -7.36 37.89 -11.26
N ASP A 311 -6.24 37.59 -11.90
CA ASP A 311 -5.50 38.12 -13.04
C ASP A 311 -4.54 36.95 -13.40
N ASP A 312 -4.39 36.61 -14.67
CA ASP A 312 -3.18 36.92 -15.44
C ASP A 312 -1.89 36.91 -14.60
N ASP A 313 -1.13 35.81 -14.71
CA ASP A 313 0.34 35.85 -14.70
C ASP A 313 0.85 34.71 -15.59
N ASP A 314 0.94 35.04 -16.89
CA ASP A 314 2.10 34.70 -17.69
C ASP A 314 3.36 35.04 -16.87
N ASP A 315 4.34 34.12 -16.78
CA ASP A 315 5.74 34.45 -17.10
C ASP A 315 6.72 33.30 -16.76
N ASP A 316 7.74 33.25 -17.63
CA ASP A 316 9.11 32.78 -17.43
C ASP A 316 9.45 31.30 -17.64
N ASP A 317 9.72 31.00 -18.93
CA ASP A 317 11.06 30.65 -19.44
C ASP A 317 12.12 30.21 -18.41
N ASP A 318 12.55 28.94 -18.49
CA ASP A 318 13.98 28.54 -18.64
C ASP A 318 14.16 27.03 -18.95
#